data_AF-A0A2Z4Y177-F1
#
_entry.id   AF-A0A2Z4Y177-F1
#
_cell.length_a   1.000
_cell.length_b   1.000
_cell.length_c   1.000
_cell.angle_alpha   90.00
_cell.angle_beta   90.00
_cell.angle_gamma   90.00
#
_symmetry.space_group_name_H-M   'P 1'
#
loop_
_entity.id
_entity.type
_entity.pdbx_description
1 polymer ?
#
loop_
_entity_poly.entity_id
_entity_poly.type
_entity_poly.pdbx_seq_one_letter_code
_entity_poly.pdbx_strand_id
1 'polypeptide(L)'
;MGWQGMQPNNLLEQLKDIYLPQEVSSWWPLAYGWWVVFGLIIFVGVLFLIYLQIRKRQKQYIESIVDDFKASVTDTYTSKPKEVLQTISVYLKRIAIHKFPKDDIKLLYGQDWVDYLNSKTKTIMFEGIVAENLANIYRPASLSDNELEAVVVASQTWIRRVL
;
A
#
# COMPACT_ATOMS: atom_id res chain seq x y z
N MET A 1 1.51 -25.24 -102.98
CA MET A 1 0.42 -24.26 -102.78
C MET A 1 -0.28 -24.61 -101.49
N GLY A 2 -0.36 -23.83 -100.43
CA GLY A 2 0.27 -22.58 -100.02
C GLY A 2 0.11 -22.57 -98.49
N TRP A 3 1.18 -22.24 -97.77
CA TRP A 3 1.16 -22.14 -96.31
C TRP A 3 0.26 -20.97 -95.91
N GLN A 4 -0.95 -21.26 -95.42
CA GLN A 4 -1.83 -20.26 -94.84
C GLN A 4 -1.47 -20.15 -93.36
N GLY A 5 -0.63 -19.17 -93.04
CA GLY A 5 -0.20 -18.88 -91.68
C GLY A 5 -1.41 -18.55 -90.81
N MET A 6 -1.75 -19.45 -89.88
CA MET A 6 -2.66 -19.13 -88.78
C MET A 6 -2.03 -18.01 -87.97
N GLN A 7 -2.72 -16.87 -87.94
CA GLN A 7 -2.24 -15.65 -87.35
C GLN A 7 -1.99 -15.83 -85.85
N PRO A 8 -0.80 -15.50 -85.33
CA PRO A 8 -0.48 -15.63 -83.91
C PRO A 8 -1.30 -14.66 -83.03
N ASN A 9 -2.02 -13.72 -83.65
CA ASN A 9 -2.76 -12.65 -82.97
C ASN A 9 -3.99 -13.15 -82.19
N ASN A 10 -4.50 -14.34 -82.50
CA ASN A 10 -5.69 -14.91 -81.83
C ASN A 10 -5.37 -15.51 -80.43
N LEU A 11 -4.08 -15.74 -80.13
CA LEU A 11 -3.64 -16.24 -78.82
C LEU A 11 -3.56 -15.12 -77.78
N LEU A 12 -3.36 -13.88 -78.22
CA LEU A 12 -3.26 -12.71 -77.34
C LEU A 12 -4.66 -12.25 -76.87
N GLU A 13 -5.70 -12.42 -77.68
CA GLU A 13 -7.09 -12.11 -77.30
C GLU A 13 -7.68 -13.11 -76.29
N GLN A 14 -7.11 -14.32 -76.18
CA GLN A 14 -7.48 -15.30 -75.15
C GLN A 14 -6.76 -15.09 -73.81
N LEU A 15 -5.85 -14.11 -73.72
CA LEU A 15 -5.26 -13.72 -72.45
C LEU A 15 -6.32 -12.94 -71.64
N LYS A 16 -7.13 -13.70 -70.89
CA LYS A 16 -8.04 -13.16 -69.89
C LYS A 16 -7.25 -12.22 -68.99
N ASP A 17 -7.72 -10.97 -68.88
CA ASP A 17 -7.21 -10.00 -67.91
C ASP A 17 -7.00 -10.69 -66.57
N ILE A 18 -5.77 -10.62 -66.08
CA ILE A 18 -5.39 -11.20 -64.80
C ILE A 18 -6.14 -10.40 -63.73
N TYR A 19 -7.25 -10.97 -63.24
CA TYR A 19 -7.93 -10.46 -62.06
C TYR A 19 -6.95 -10.57 -60.89
N LEU A 20 -6.29 -9.47 -60.54
CA LEU A 20 -5.67 -9.35 -59.24
C LEU A 20 -6.79 -9.49 -58.21
N PRO A 21 -6.75 -10.47 -57.29
CA PRO A 21 -7.72 -10.50 -56.21
C PRO A 21 -7.63 -9.14 -55.52
N GLN A 22 -8.79 -8.50 -55.29
CA GLN A 22 -8.84 -7.30 -54.46
C GLN A 22 -8.01 -7.59 -53.22
N GLU A 23 -7.01 -6.74 -52.96
CA GLU A 23 -6.10 -6.93 -51.84
C GLU A 23 -6.96 -7.22 -50.62
N VAL A 24 -6.92 -8.48 -50.18
CA VAL A 24 -7.65 -8.92 -49.00
C VAL A 24 -6.99 -8.20 -47.86
N SER A 25 -7.50 -7.00 -47.58
CA SER A 25 -7.27 -6.15 -46.43
C SER A 25 -6.31 -6.83 -45.46
N SER A 26 -5.00 -6.67 -45.71
CA SER A 26 -3.91 -7.40 -45.04
C SER A 26 -3.83 -7.09 -43.52
N TRP A 27 -4.73 -6.22 -43.05
CA TRP A 27 -4.92 -5.80 -41.68
C TRP A 27 -5.92 -6.68 -40.90
N TRP A 28 -6.52 -7.70 -41.52
CA TRP A 28 -7.37 -8.70 -40.86
C TRP A 28 -6.93 -10.12 -41.27
N PRO A 29 -6.42 -10.96 -40.35
CA PRO A 29 -6.99 -11.19 -39.04
C PRO A 29 -5.98 -10.82 -37.96
N LEU A 30 -6.31 -9.90 -37.06
CA LEU A 30 -5.72 -9.95 -35.73
C LEU A 30 -6.11 -11.34 -35.19
N ALA A 31 -5.22 -12.32 -35.35
CA ALA A 31 -5.45 -13.70 -34.93
C ALA A 31 -6.04 -13.67 -33.53
N TYR A 32 -7.05 -14.50 -33.25
CA TYR A 32 -7.83 -14.48 -32.01
C TYR A 32 -6.98 -14.36 -30.71
N GLY A 33 -5.70 -14.73 -30.76
CA GLY A 33 -4.70 -14.50 -29.72
C GLY A 33 -4.52 -13.04 -29.26
N TRP A 34 -4.79 -12.02 -30.08
CA TRP A 34 -4.74 -10.62 -29.61
C TRP A 34 -5.83 -10.30 -28.60
N TRP A 35 -7.01 -10.90 -28.72
CA TRP A 35 -8.06 -10.77 -27.71
C TRP A 35 -7.63 -11.39 -26.39
N VAL A 36 -6.86 -12.49 -26.43
CA VAL A 36 -6.26 -13.09 -25.22
C VAL A 36 -5.24 -12.12 -24.60
N VAL A 37 -4.40 -11.47 -25.42
CA VAL A 37 -3.45 -10.45 -24.93
C VAL A 37 -4.18 -9.25 -24.32
N PHE A 38 -5.19 -8.70 -24.99
CA PHE A 38 -6.00 -7.61 -24.44
C PHE A 38 -6.71 -8.01 -23.15
N GLY A 39 -7.29 -9.21 -23.10
CA GLY A 39 -7.91 -9.76 -21.90
C GLY A 39 -6.91 -9.88 -20.75
N LEU A 40 -5.69 -10.35 -21.03
CA LEU A 40 -4.61 -10.45 -20.04
C LEU A 40 -4.19 -9.07 -19.53
N ILE A 41 -4.02 -8.09 -20.43
CA ILE A 41 -3.67 -6.71 -20.05
C ILE A 41 -4.74 -6.11 -19.14
N ILE A 42 -6.02 -6.26 -19.49
CA ILE A 42 -7.14 -5.77 -18.68
C ILE A 42 -7.15 -6.48 -17.32
N PHE A 43 -6.98 -7.80 -17.29
CA PHE A 43 -6.96 -8.58 -16.07
C PHE A 43 -5.84 -8.14 -15.12
N VAL A 44 -4.61 -7.98 -15.63
CA VAL A 44 -3.48 -7.46 -14.85
C VAL A 44 -3.73 -6.03 -14.41
N GLY A 45 -4.31 -5.19 -15.26
CA GLY A 45 -4.69 -3.81 -14.91
C GLY A 45 -5.69 -3.76 -13.77
N VAL A 46 -6.72 -4.61 -13.79
CA VAL A 46 -7.72 -4.71 -12.71
C VAL A 46 -7.08 -5.19 -11.42
N LEU A 47 -6.24 -6.24 -11.46
CA LEU A 47 -5.51 -6.71 -10.28
C LEU A 47 -4.60 -5.63 -9.70
N PHE A 48 -3.92 -4.87 -10.56
CA PHE A 48 -3.07 -3.76 -10.15
C PHE A 48 -3.88 -2.64 -9.49
N LEU A 49 -5.02 -2.26 -10.05
CA LEU A 49 -5.92 -1.26 -9.45
C LEU A 49 -6.47 -1.72 -8.09
N ILE A 50 -6.87 -2.99 -7.98
CA ILE A 50 -7.32 -3.59 -6.71
C ILE A 50 -6.20 -3.53 -5.68
N TYR A 51 -4.98 -3.91 -6.07
CA TYR A 51 -3.81 -3.85 -5.19
C TYR A 51 -3.54 -2.42 -4.69
N LEU A 52 -3.59 -1.42 -5.58
CA LEU A 52 -3.45 -0.01 -5.20
C LEU A 52 -4.57 0.46 -4.26
N GLN A 53 -5.81 0.05 -4.52
CA GLN A 53 -6.97 0.37 -3.70
C GLN A 53 -6.82 -0.18 -2.27
N ILE A 54 -6.39 -1.45 -2.14
CA ILE A 54 -6.15 -2.10 -0.85
C ILE A 54 -5.03 -1.38 -0.10
N ARG A 55 -3.91 -1.09 -0.78
CA ARG A 55 -2.78 -0.38 -0.19
C ARG A 55 -3.17 1.03 0.29
N LYS A 56 -3.98 1.75 -0.49
CA LYS A 56 -4.50 3.07 -0.10
C LYS A 56 -5.40 2.98 1.13
N ARG A 57 -6.32 2.01 1.17
CA ARG A 57 -7.22 1.79 2.31
C ARG A 57 -6.46 1.44 3.59
N GLN A 58 -5.44 0.59 3.49
CA GLN A 58 -4.58 0.27 4.64
C GLN A 58 -3.86 1.51 5.16
N LYS A 59 -3.27 2.32 4.28
CA LYS A 59 -2.63 3.58 4.69
C LYS A 59 -3.63 4.53 5.36
N GLN A 60 -4.81 4.70 4.79
CA GLN A 60 -5.86 5.56 5.37
C GLN A 60 -6.32 5.07 6.75
N TYR A 61 -6.44 3.76 6.94
CA TYR A 61 -6.78 3.18 8.24
C TYR A 61 -5.71 3.45 9.30
N ILE A 62 -4.43 3.28 8.95
CA ILE A 62 -3.31 3.58 9.86
C ILE A 62 -3.32 5.07 10.24
N GLU A 63 -3.47 5.98 9.27
CA GLU A 63 -3.53 7.41 9.57
C GLU A 63 -4.75 7.77 10.44
N SER A 64 -5.92 7.15 10.23
CA SER A 64 -7.08 7.38 11.11
C SER A 64 -6.80 7.00 12.57
N ILE A 65 -6.06 5.91 12.81
CA ILE A 65 -5.67 5.51 14.17
C ILE A 65 -4.69 6.52 14.78
N VAL A 66 -3.76 7.04 13.97
CA VAL A 66 -2.80 8.05 14.43
C VAL A 66 -3.51 9.37 14.76
N ASP A 67 -4.50 9.77 13.98
CA ASP A 67 -5.32 10.95 14.23
C ASP A 67 -6.17 10.80 15.50
N ASP A 68 -6.80 9.63 15.68
CA ASP A 68 -7.56 9.30 16.91
C ASP A 68 -6.64 9.31 18.15
N PHE A 69 -5.43 8.77 18.03
CA PHE A 69 -4.42 8.84 19.09
C PHE A 69 -4.09 10.29 19.44
N LYS A 70 -3.81 11.13 18.43
CA LYS A 70 -3.46 12.54 18.64
C LYS A 70 -4.60 13.31 19.31
N ALA A 71 -5.84 13.08 18.87
CA ALA A 71 -7.02 13.69 19.48
C ALA A 71 -7.16 13.29 20.95
N SER A 72 -7.01 12.00 21.27
CA SER A 72 -7.08 11.49 22.65
C SER A 72 -6.00 12.09 23.57
N VAL A 73 -4.78 12.23 23.06
CA VAL A 73 -3.68 12.88 23.80
C VAL A 73 -3.96 14.36 24.04
N THR A 74 -4.45 15.07 23.02
CA THR A 74 -4.72 16.52 23.09
C THR A 74 -5.85 16.83 24.08
N ASP A 75 -6.92 16.05 24.04
CA ASP A 75 -8.05 16.16 24.98
C ASP A 75 -7.60 15.87 26.42
N THR A 76 -6.80 14.81 26.62
CA THR A 76 -6.26 14.48 27.94
C THR A 76 -5.30 15.56 28.44
N TYR A 77 -4.43 16.09 27.58
CA TYR A 77 -3.48 17.11 27.98
C TYR A 77 -4.19 18.40 28.44
N THR A 78 -5.26 18.77 27.75
CA THR A 78 -6.06 19.96 28.08
C THR A 78 -6.84 19.78 29.39
N SER A 79 -7.49 18.62 29.56
CA SER A 79 -8.38 18.36 30.70
C SER A 79 -7.63 17.89 31.95
N LYS A 80 -6.59 17.07 31.76
CA LYS A 80 -5.87 16.31 32.79
C LYS A 80 -4.40 16.08 32.42
N PRO A 81 -3.57 17.14 32.40
CA PRO A 81 -2.19 17.05 31.92
C PRO A 81 -1.33 16.00 32.64
N LYS A 82 -1.61 15.74 33.93
CA LYS A 82 -0.90 14.72 34.72
C LYS A 82 -1.18 13.27 34.28
N GLU A 83 -2.29 13.03 33.57
CA GLU A 83 -2.70 11.70 33.10
C GLU A 83 -2.26 11.43 31.65
N VAL A 84 -1.66 12.41 30.96
CA VAL A 84 -1.36 12.30 29.51
C VAL A 84 -0.44 11.14 29.16
N LEU A 85 0.60 10.87 29.96
CA LEU A 85 1.50 9.73 29.76
C LEU A 85 0.80 8.40 29.96
N GLN A 86 -0.10 8.33 30.93
CA GLN A 86 -0.92 7.15 31.17
C GLN A 86 -1.83 6.89 29.97
N THR A 87 -2.48 7.93 29.43
CA THR A 87 -3.30 7.81 28.20
C THR A 87 -2.46 7.28 27.04
N ILE A 88 -1.27 7.83 26.81
CA ILE A 88 -0.37 7.36 25.74
C ILE A 88 -0.03 5.88 25.92
N SER A 89 0.40 5.49 27.12
CA SER A 89 0.78 4.11 27.41
C SER A 89 -0.38 3.12 27.28
N VAL A 90 -1.57 3.49 27.77
CA VAL A 90 -2.79 2.68 27.63
C VAL A 90 -3.17 2.52 26.15
N TYR A 91 -3.06 3.58 25.35
CA TYR A 91 -3.36 3.52 23.92
C TYR A 91 -2.39 2.60 23.18
N LEU A 92 -1.09 2.73 23.45
CA LEU A 92 -0.07 1.84 22.88
C LEU A 92 -0.27 0.38 23.29
N LYS A 93 -0.62 0.12 24.57
CA LYS A 93 -0.96 -1.23 25.04
C LYS A 93 -2.17 -1.80 24.32
N ARG A 94 -3.21 -1.01 24.07
CA ARG A 94 -4.40 -1.43 23.31
C ARG A 94 -4.02 -1.88 21.90
N ILE A 95 -3.17 -1.12 21.21
CA ILE A 95 -2.67 -1.49 19.89
C ILE A 95 -1.83 -2.76 19.96
N ALA A 96 -0.90 -2.84 20.93
CA ALA A 96 -0.05 -4.00 21.10
C ALA A 96 -0.86 -5.28 21.34
N ILE A 97 -1.87 -5.24 22.21
CA ILE A 97 -2.74 -6.40 22.50
C ILE A 97 -3.51 -6.83 21.24
N HIS A 98 -4.00 -5.87 20.46
CA HIS A 98 -4.72 -6.19 19.22
C HIS A 98 -3.79 -6.78 18.14
N LYS A 99 -2.57 -6.24 17.99
CA LYS A 99 -1.62 -6.68 16.97
C LYS A 99 -0.90 -7.98 17.35
N PHE A 100 -0.62 -8.19 18.63
CA PHE A 100 0.17 -9.31 19.15
C PHE A 100 -0.63 -10.11 20.19
N PRO A 101 -1.71 -10.82 19.77
CA PRO A 101 -2.61 -11.50 20.70
C PRO A 101 -1.99 -12.70 21.44
N LYS A 102 -0.80 -13.15 21.03
CA LYS A 102 -0.07 -14.26 21.64
C LYS A 102 0.85 -13.82 22.78
N ASP A 103 1.10 -12.52 22.92
CA ASP A 103 2.06 -11.99 23.87
C ASP A 103 1.35 -11.55 25.15
N ASP A 104 1.91 -11.87 26.32
CA ASP A 104 1.34 -11.45 27.60
C ASP A 104 1.75 -10.01 27.96
N ILE A 105 1.09 -9.06 27.29
CA ILE A 105 1.40 -7.63 27.39
C ILE A 105 0.83 -6.99 28.67
N LYS A 106 -0.20 -7.62 29.27
CA LYS A 106 -0.96 -7.02 30.38
C LYS A 106 -0.10 -6.80 31.61
N LEU A 107 0.90 -7.64 31.80
CA LEU A 107 1.83 -7.61 32.94
C LEU A 107 3.04 -6.69 32.72
N LEU A 108 3.22 -6.13 31.52
CA LEU A 108 4.38 -5.29 31.22
C LEU A 108 4.20 -3.87 31.74
N TYR A 109 5.13 -3.40 32.56
CA TYR A 109 5.16 -2.04 33.11
C TYR A 109 6.60 -1.56 33.20
N GLY A 110 6.81 -0.26 33.46
CA GLY A 110 8.14 0.27 33.67
C GLY A 110 9.05 0.06 32.46
N GLN A 111 10.28 -0.36 32.73
CA GLN A 111 11.28 -0.60 31.70
C GLN A 111 10.92 -1.77 30.78
N ASP A 112 10.33 -2.85 31.33
CA ASP A 112 9.93 -4.02 30.54
C ASP A 112 8.91 -3.65 29.45
N TRP A 113 8.05 -2.66 29.74
CA TRP A 113 7.12 -2.13 28.75
C TRP A 113 7.83 -1.39 27.61
N VAL A 114 8.81 -0.55 27.94
CA VAL A 114 9.59 0.21 26.95
C VAL A 114 10.44 -0.73 26.08
N ASP A 115 11.08 -1.72 26.71
CA ASP A 115 11.91 -2.70 26.01
C ASP A 115 11.07 -3.54 25.05
N TYR A 116 9.87 -3.94 25.48
CA TYR A 116 8.90 -4.62 24.62
C TYR A 116 8.47 -3.77 23.42
N LEU A 117 8.18 -2.47 23.63
CA LEU A 117 7.82 -1.58 22.52
C LEU A 117 8.96 -1.51 21.48
N ASN A 118 10.20 -1.34 21.94
CA ASN A 118 11.37 -1.30 21.09
C ASN A 118 11.63 -2.65 20.39
N SER A 119 11.29 -3.78 21.02
CA SER A 119 11.46 -5.11 20.42
C SER A 119 10.53 -5.38 19.22
N LYS A 120 9.45 -4.60 19.07
CA LYS A 120 8.49 -4.73 17.95
C LYS A 120 8.88 -3.91 16.72
N THR A 121 9.94 -3.13 16.79
CA THR A 121 10.44 -2.30 15.70
C THR A 121 11.90 -2.61 15.39
N LYS A 122 12.33 -2.44 14.13
CA LYS A 122 13.73 -2.64 13.74
C LYS A 122 14.68 -1.56 14.27
N THR A 123 14.12 -0.43 14.71
CA THR A 123 14.85 0.71 15.26
C THR A 123 14.31 0.97 16.64
N ILE A 124 15.19 1.32 17.57
CA ILE A 124 14.81 1.76 18.90
C ILE A 124 14.14 3.14 18.76
N MET A 125 12.94 3.29 19.30
CA MET A 125 12.14 4.53 19.19
C MET A 125 11.99 5.23 20.54
N PHE A 126 12.08 4.46 21.62
CA PHE A 126 11.92 4.94 22.97
C PHE A 126 13.28 4.84 23.65
N GLU A 127 14.00 5.97 23.72
CA GLU A 127 15.30 6.10 24.35
C GLU A 127 15.37 7.36 25.21
N GLY A 128 16.33 7.41 26.14
CA GLY A 128 16.58 8.57 26.99
C GLY A 128 15.34 9.03 27.74
N ILE A 129 15.04 10.34 27.64
CA ILE A 129 13.90 10.97 28.33
C ILE A 129 12.55 10.39 27.90
N VAL A 130 12.41 9.96 26.64
CA VAL A 130 11.17 9.38 26.12
C VAL A 130 10.91 8.01 26.75
N ALA A 131 11.95 7.19 26.88
CA ALA A 131 11.89 5.91 27.59
C ALA A 131 11.57 6.12 29.08
N GLU A 132 12.25 7.06 29.74
CA GLU A 132 12.05 7.34 31.16
C GLU A 132 10.61 7.77 31.45
N ASN A 133 10.04 8.63 30.60
CA ASN A 133 8.66 9.11 30.73
C ASN A 133 7.64 7.98 30.54
N LEU A 134 7.85 7.08 29.57
CA LEU A 134 6.96 5.93 29.35
C LEU A 134 7.15 4.80 30.36
N ALA A 135 8.31 4.67 30.99
CA ALA A 135 8.52 3.75 32.10
C ALA A 135 7.81 4.25 33.37
N ASN A 136 7.80 5.57 33.60
CA ASN A 136 7.30 6.17 34.84
C ASN A 136 5.93 6.87 34.69
N ILE A 137 4.98 6.21 34.03
CA ILE A 137 3.64 6.78 33.70
C ILE A 137 2.82 7.26 34.90
N TYR A 138 3.09 6.76 36.10
CA TYR A 138 2.38 7.11 37.34
C TYR A 138 3.04 8.24 38.12
N ARG A 139 4.19 8.73 37.68
CA ARG A 139 4.85 9.86 38.32
C ARG A 139 4.07 11.13 37.97
N PRO A 140 3.54 11.88 38.94
CA PRO A 140 2.90 13.16 38.67
C PRO A 140 3.98 14.20 38.34
N ALA A 141 4.53 14.11 37.13
CA ALA A 141 5.45 15.08 36.56
C ALA A 141 4.70 15.92 35.52
N SER A 142 4.82 17.25 35.62
CA SER A 142 4.44 18.13 34.53
C SER A 142 5.48 17.99 33.43
N LEU A 143 5.13 17.38 32.32
CA LEU A 143 5.99 17.38 31.13
C LEU A 143 6.03 18.78 30.54
N SER A 144 7.19 19.17 30.04
CA SER A 144 7.26 20.29 29.11
C SER A 144 6.60 19.91 27.78
N ASP A 145 6.12 20.91 27.03
CA ASP A 145 5.51 20.69 25.72
C ASP A 145 6.46 19.93 24.76
N ASN A 146 7.76 20.20 24.83
CA ASN A 146 8.78 19.54 24.02
C ASN A 146 8.94 18.04 24.37
N GLU A 147 8.90 17.69 25.65
CA GLU A 147 8.98 16.29 26.09
C GLU A 147 7.72 15.52 25.69
N LEU A 148 6.55 16.14 25.84
CA LEU A 148 5.29 15.56 25.40
C LEU A 148 5.31 15.34 23.89
N GLU A 149 5.73 16.33 23.11
CA GLU A 149 5.84 16.23 21.66
C GLU A 149 6.78 15.09 21.25
N ALA A 150 7.95 14.96 21.89
CA ALA A 150 8.88 13.87 21.63
C ALA A 150 8.25 12.49 21.88
N VAL A 151 7.52 12.33 22.99
CA VAL A 151 6.81 11.07 23.30
C VAL A 151 5.70 10.80 22.28
N VAL A 152 4.94 11.83 21.88
CA VAL A 152 3.88 11.72 20.87
C VAL A 152 4.45 11.29 19.53
N VAL A 153 5.52 11.94 19.06
CA VAL A 153 6.16 11.63 17.77
C VAL A 153 6.73 10.20 17.76
N ALA A 154 7.40 9.79 18.83
CA ALA A 154 7.89 8.41 18.98
C ALA A 154 6.72 7.40 18.93
N SER A 155 5.64 7.68 19.66
CA SER A 155 4.44 6.84 19.70
C SER A 155 3.76 6.74 18.33
N GLN A 156 3.58 7.85 17.62
CA GLN A 156 2.99 7.85 16.27
C GLN A 156 3.85 7.05 15.28
N THR A 157 5.17 7.20 15.36
CA THR A 157 6.10 6.47 14.50
C THR A 157 6.03 4.96 14.79
N TRP A 158 5.93 4.58 16.06
CA TRP A 158 5.76 3.19 16.45
C TRP A 158 4.45 2.59 15.93
N ILE A 159 3.33 3.31 16.09
CA ILE A 159 2.01 2.90 15.59
C ILE A 159 2.05 2.64 14.08
N ARG A 160 2.63 3.55 13.31
CA ARG A 160 2.76 3.42 11.85
C ARG A 160 3.65 2.25 11.41
N ARG A 161 4.61 1.82 12.23
CA ARG A 161 5.50 0.70 11.90
C ARG A 161 4.93 -0.65 12.32
N VAL A 162 4.12 -0.68 13.37
CA VAL A 162 3.56 -1.92 13.92
C VAL A 162 2.26 -2.32 13.23
N LEU A 163 1.43 -1.36 12.82
CA LEU A 163 0.21 -1.62 12.06
C LEU A 163 0.52 -1.95 10.60
#